data_AF-A0A3A9ZAR6-F1
#
_entry.id   AF-A0A3A9ZAR6-F1
#
_cell.length_a   1.000
_cell.length_b   1.000
_cell.length_c   1.000
_cell.angle_alpha   90.00
_cell.angle_beta   90.00
_cell.angle_gamma   90.00
#
_symmetry.space_group_name_H-M   'P 1'
#
loop_
_entity.id
_entity.type
_entity.pdbx_description
1 polymer ?
#
loop_
_entity_poly.entity_id
_entity_poly.type
_entity_poly.pdbx_seq_one_letter_code
_entity_poly.pdbx_strand_id
1 'polypeptide(L)'
;MTPDLAELAELAAARARLDDHELALIDRCRHGGATWAQVAAALGLGSRQAAEQRRQRLLAARRARRESLDLAYAERIAALRAAVVALSRWIDTDRRWDGRFRRAALVRATVATALDAEPGSLHTLASHVAADLADAGPDRLPAPVRAAAAELETRLST
;
A
#
# COMPACT_ATOMS: atom_id res chain seq x y z
N MET A 1 33.43 3.28 3.83
CA MET A 1 32.60 2.08 3.59
C MET A 1 33.42 1.14 2.72
N THR A 2 33.65 -0.11 3.15
CA THR A 2 34.35 -1.10 2.31
C THR A 2 33.45 -1.50 1.14
N PRO A 3 34.02 -1.77 -0.05
CA PRO A 3 33.24 -2.12 -1.26
C PRO A 3 32.30 -3.32 -1.01
N ASP A 4 32.77 -4.33 -0.29
CA ASP A 4 32.00 -5.54 0.03
C ASP A 4 30.71 -5.26 0.83
N LEU A 5 30.74 -4.26 1.74
CA LEU A 5 29.54 -3.88 2.50
C LEU A 5 28.50 -3.18 1.62
N ALA A 6 28.94 -2.40 0.63
CA ALA A 6 28.03 -1.79 -0.34
C ALA A 6 27.41 -2.87 -1.25
N GLU A 7 28.19 -3.85 -1.70
CA GLU A 7 27.66 -4.99 -2.48
C GLU A 7 26.64 -5.82 -1.69
N LEU A 8 26.87 -6.04 -0.39
CA LEU A 8 25.88 -6.70 0.48
C LEU A 8 24.57 -5.90 0.61
N ALA A 9 24.65 -4.57 0.67
CA ALA A 9 23.47 -3.71 0.70
C ALA A 9 22.68 -3.78 -0.63
N GLU A 10 23.38 -3.76 -1.77
CA GLU A 10 22.78 -3.93 -3.10
C GLU A 10 22.11 -5.30 -3.26
N LEU A 11 22.72 -6.35 -2.72
CA LEU A 11 22.15 -7.69 -2.74
C LEU A 11 20.85 -7.77 -1.92
N ALA A 12 20.78 -7.08 -0.78
CA ALA A 12 19.54 -6.96 -0.02
C ALA A 12 18.45 -6.24 -0.81
N ALA A 13 18.79 -5.15 -1.50
CA ALA A 13 17.86 -4.43 -2.37
C ALA A 13 17.39 -5.29 -3.56
N ALA A 14 18.27 -6.08 -4.17
CA ALA A 14 17.91 -7.01 -5.25
C ALA A 14 16.94 -8.10 -4.80
N ARG A 15 17.16 -8.70 -3.62
CA ARG A 15 16.25 -9.70 -3.02
C ARG A 15 14.87 -9.10 -2.74
N ALA A 16 14.83 -7.87 -2.24
CA ALA A 16 13.59 -7.15 -2.00
C ALA A 16 12.77 -6.97 -3.29
N ARG A 17 13.42 -6.57 -4.39
CA ARG A 17 12.77 -6.46 -5.72
C ARG A 17 12.24 -7.79 -6.24
N LEU A 18 12.99 -8.88 -6.04
CA LEU A 18 12.56 -10.23 -6.41
C LEU A 18 11.34 -10.69 -5.61
N ASP A 19 11.34 -10.47 -4.30
CA ASP A 19 10.20 -10.80 -3.43
C ASP A 19 8.93 -10.04 -3.83
N ASP A 20 9.04 -8.76 -4.18
CA ASP A 20 7.91 -7.96 -4.65
C ASP A 20 7.39 -8.44 -6.01
N HIS A 21 8.30 -8.85 -6.92
CA HIS A 21 7.93 -9.42 -8.21
C HIS A 21 7.22 -10.77 -8.06
N GLU A 22 7.72 -11.64 -7.18
CA GLU A 22 7.09 -12.93 -6.87
C GLU A 22 5.68 -12.73 -6.31
N LEU A 23 5.50 -11.81 -5.36
CA LEU A 23 4.19 -11.50 -4.78
C LEU A 23 3.21 -11.02 -5.86
N ALA A 24 3.63 -10.11 -6.74
CA ALA A 24 2.81 -9.59 -7.81
C ALA A 24 2.39 -10.68 -8.83
N LEU A 25 3.30 -11.61 -9.15
CA LEU A 25 2.99 -12.77 -10.00
C LEU A 25 1.97 -13.68 -9.34
N ILE A 26 2.16 -14.01 -8.05
CA ILE A 26 1.20 -14.82 -7.29
C ILE A 26 -0.18 -14.17 -7.31
N ASP A 27 -0.27 -12.88 -7.00
CA ASP A 27 -1.55 -12.17 -6.98
C ASP A 27 -2.19 -12.13 -8.39
N ARG A 28 -1.44 -11.88 -9.47
CA ARG A 28 -1.98 -11.94 -10.85
C ARG A 28 -2.49 -13.34 -11.20
N CYS A 29 -1.74 -14.39 -10.89
CA CYS A 29 -2.18 -15.77 -11.11
C CYS A 29 -3.48 -16.07 -10.35
N ARG A 30 -3.59 -15.62 -9.09
CA ARG A 30 -4.79 -15.80 -8.27
C ARG A 30 -5.99 -15.04 -8.81
N HIS A 31 -5.81 -13.80 -9.28
CA HIS A 31 -6.86 -13.03 -9.94
C HIS A 31 -7.29 -13.67 -11.28
N GLY A 32 -6.35 -14.29 -12.00
CA GLY A 32 -6.62 -15.08 -13.21
C GLY A 32 -7.24 -16.46 -12.97
N GLY A 33 -7.58 -16.80 -11.72
CA GLY A 33 -8.25 -18.05 -11.38
C GLY A 33 -7.34 -19.24 -11.08
N ALA A 34 -6.02 -19.10 -11.14
CA ALA A 34 -5.10 -20.19 -10.83
C ALA A 34 -5.24 -20.61 -9.36
N THR A 35 -5.40 -21.90 -9.09
CA THR A 35 -5.51 -22.46 -7.73
C THR A 35 -4.17 -22.40 -6.99
N TRP A 36 -4.22 -22.44 -5.66
CA TRP A 36 -3.00 -22.50 -4.85
C TRP A 36 -2.15 -23.76 -5.10
N ALA A 37 -2.74 -24.86 -5.56
CA ALA A 37 -1.98 -26.05 -5.96
C ALA A 37 -1.16 -25.80 -7.24
N GLN A 38 -1.74 -25.10 -8.22
CA GLN A 38 -1.04 -24.69 -9.44
C GLN A 38 0.08 -23.68 -9.13
N VAL A 39 -0.19 -22.72 -8.22
CA VAL A 39 0.85 -21.79 -7.75
C VAL A 39 1.97 -22.54 -7.02
N ALA A 40 1.64 -23.50 -6.16
CA ALA A 40 2.64 -24.32 -5.48
C ALA A 40 3.53 -25.08 -6.47
N ALA A 41 2.94 -25.74 -7.48
CA ALA A 41 3.68 -26.43 -8.51
C ALA A 41 4.61 -25.48 -9.30
N ALA A 42 4.11 -24.30 -9.67
CA ALA A 42 4.91 -23.30 -10.39
C ALA A 42 6.08 -22.73 -9.55
N LEU A 43 5.92 -22.66 -8.24
CA LEU A 43 6.96 -22.21 -7.30
C LEU A 43 7.88 -23.35 -6.83
N GLY A 44 7.67 -24.59 -7.27
CA GLY A 44 8.42 -25.76 -6.80
C GLY A 44 8.14 -26.13 -5.34
N LEU A 45 6.97 -25.76 -4.80
CA LEU A 45 6.56 -26.01 -3.43
C LEU A 45 5.75 -27.31 -3.32
N GLY A 46 6.00 -28.09 -2.27
CA GLY A 46 5.39 -29.40 -2.08
C GLY A 46 3.90 -29.41 -1.72
N SER A 47 3.29 -28.25 -1.45
CA SER A 47 1.88 -28.18 -1.08
C SER A 47 1.25 -26.82 -1.34
N ARG A 48 -0.09 -26.80 -1.51
CA ARG A 48 -0.90 -25.58 -1.53
C ARG A 48 -0.65 -24.70 -0.30
N GLN A 49 -0.56 -25.30 0.89
CA GLN A 49 -0.35 -24.56 2.13
C GLN A 49 1.02 -23.86 2.12
N ALA A 50 2.06 -24.48 1.56
CA ALA A 50 3.37 -23.85 1.44
C ALA A 50 3.33 -22.59 0.55
N ALA A 51 2.52 -22.61 -0.52
CA ALA A 51 2.32 -21.44 -1.38
C ALA A 51 1.58 -20.30 -0.67
N GLU A 52 0.50 -20.63 0.07
CA GLU A 52 -0.22 -19.64 0.88
C GLU A 52 0.70 -18.99 1.92
N GLN A 53 1.50 -19.81 2.62
CA GLN A 53 2.47 -19.32 3.60
C GLN A 53 3.58 -18.48 2.95
N ARG A 54 4.09 -18.86 1.77
CA ARG A 54 5.08 -18.05 1.03
C ARG A 54 4.52 -16.67 0.74
N ARG A 55 3.29 -16.57 0.23
CA ARG A 55 2.62 -15.28 0.00
C ARG A 55 2.46 -14.47 1.29
N GLN A 56 2.02 -15.09 2.38
CA GLN A 56 1.89 -14.40 3.67
C GLN A 56 3.23 -13.85 4.16
N ARG A 57 4.32 -14.61 4.00
CA ARG A 57 5.69 -14.16 4.32
C ARG A 57 6.13 -12.99 3.44
N LEU A 58 5.88 -13.04 2.14
CA LEU A 58 6.18 -11.93 1.22
C LEU A 58 5.45 -10.65 1.62
N LEU A 59 4.16 -10.75 1.96
CA LEU A 59 3.37 -9.62 2.46
C LEU A 59 3.93 -9.06 3.77
N ALA A 60 4.34 -9.93 4.71
CA ALA A 60 4.94 -9.50 5.96
C ALA A 60 6.29 -8.80 5.74
N ALA A 61 7.15 -9.36 4.88
CA ALA A 61 8.44 -8.78 4.53
C ALA A 61 8.28 -7.42 3.84
N ARG A 62 7.30 -7.27 2.95
CA ARG A 62 6.99 -5.99 2.29
C ARG A 62 6.55 -4.93 3.29
N ARG A 63 5.68 -5.29 4.25
CA ARG A 63 5.27 -4.38 5.34
C ARG A 63 6.44 -3.94 6.21
N ALA A 64 7.26 -4.88 6.68
CA ALA A 64 8.41 -4.57 7.55
C ALA A 64 9.46 -3.68 6.85
N ARG A 65 9.76 -3.97 5.57
CA ARG A 65 10.65 -3.13 4.75
C ARG A 65 10.11 -1.72 4.63
N ARG A 66 8.82 -1.58 4.41
CA ARG A 66 8.19 -0.26 4.30
C ARG A 66 8.26 0.51 5.60
N GLU A 67 7.95 -0.12 6.73
CA GLU A 67 8.11 0.51 8.04
C GLU A 67 9.56 0.99 8.27
N SER A 68 10.55 0.18 7.87
CA SER A 68 11.97 0.57 7.94
C SER A 68 12.31 1.73 6.99
N LEU A 69 11.77 1.75 5.77
CA LEU A 69 11.93 2.86 4.83
C LEU A 69 11.22 4.12 5.32
N ASP A 70 10.05 4.00 5.95
CA ASP A 70 9.32 5.12 6.52
C ASP A 70 10.08 5.71 7.73
N LEU A 71 10.77 4.86 8.52
CA LEU A 71 11.68 5.31 9.58
C LEU A 71 12.97 5.95 9.04
N ALA A 72 13.43 5.52 7.85
CA ALA A 72 14.59 6.09 7.17
C ALA A 72 14.25 7.38 6.40
N TYR A 73 12.99 7.57 6.00
CA TYR A 73 12.48 8.79 5.40
C TYR A 73 12.11 9.81 6.49
N ALA A 74 12.28 11.10 6.18
CA ALA A 74 11.95 12.20 7.09
C ALA A 74 10.54 12.03 7.72
N GLU A 75 10.39 12.34 9.02
CA GLU A 75 9.17 12.17 9.84
C GLU A 75 7.87 12.56 9.12
N ARG A 76 7.94 13.57 8.25
CA ARG A 76 6.83 14.03 7.41
C ARG A 76 6.24 12.93 6.51
N ILE A 77 7.06 12.12 5.84
CA ILE A 77 6.57 11.06 4.94
C ILE A 77 5.88 9.95 5.72
N ALA A 78 6.46 9.57 6.87
CA ALA A 78 5.83 8.61 7.78
C ALA A 78 4.47 9.11 8.27
N ALA A 79 4.37 10.39 8.66
CA ALA A 79 3.12 11.01 9.09
C ALA A 79 2.07 11.04 7.96
N LEU A 80 2.47 11.40 6.73
CA LEU A 80 1.59 11.40 5.57
C LEU A 80 1.03 9.99 5.29
N ARG A 81 1.89 8.97 5.36
CA ARG A 81 1.47 7.58 5.14
C ARG A 81 0.55 7.08 6.25
N ALA A 82 0.79 7.46 7.49
CA ALA A 82 -0.11 7.14 8.61
C ALA A 82 -1.51 7.74 8.40
N ALA A 83 -1.61 8.96 7.88
CA ALA A 83 -2.89 9.58 7.52
C ALA A 83 -3.62 8.79 6.41
N VAL A 84 -2.90 8.36 5.36
CA VAL A 84 -3.47 7.51 4.29
C VAL A 84 -3.96 6.15 4.84
N VAL A 85 -3.23 5.53 5.76
CA VAL A 85 -3.64 4.27 6.42
C VAL A 85 -4.91 4.48 7.25
N ALA A 86 -5.00 5.58 8.01
CA ALA A 86 -6.19 5.89 8.80
C ALA A 86 -7.42 6.08 7.91
N LEU A 87 -7.26 6.78 6.77
CA LEU A 87 -8.31 6.95 5.78
C LEU A 87 -8.76 5.63 5.17
N SER A 88 -7.83 4.74 4.78
CA SER A 88 -8.15 3.41 4.23
C SER A 88 -9.02 2.60 5.18
N ARG A 89 -8.70 2.59 6.48
CA ARG A 89 -9.48 1.85 7.49
C ARG A 89 -10.93 2.31 7.57
N TRP A 90 -11.17 3.62 7.45
CA TRP A 90 -12.54 4.16 7.42
C TRP A 90 -13.28 3.79 6.13
N ILE A 91 -12.61 3.90 4.99
CA ILE A 91 -13.16 3.53 3.67
C ILE A 91 -13.54 2.05 3.62
N ASP A 92 -12.74 1.18 4.24
CA ASP A 92 -13.00 -0.26 4.30
C ASP A 92 -14.12 -0.63 5.27
N THR A 93 -14.27 0.14 6.36
CA THR A 93 -15.35 -0.08 7.34
C THR A 93 -16.72 0.38 6.81
N ASP A 94 -16.73 1.37 5.91
CA ASP A 94 -17.95 1.94 5.37
C ASP A 94 -18.44 1.21 4.12
N ARG A 95 -19.41 0.31 4.32
CA ARG A 95 -20.06 -0.46 3.24
C ARG A 95 -20.77 0.39 2.18
N ARG A 96 -21.08 1.67 2.46
CA ARG A 96 -21.76 2.57 1.52
C ARG A 96 -20.81 3.51 0.79
N TRP A 97 -19.51 3.42 1.05
CA TRP A 97 -18.50 4.37 0.59
C TRP A 97 -18.63 4.69 -0.89
N ASP A 98 -18.59 3.67 -1.75
CA ASP A 98 -18.54 3.80 -3.21
C ASP A 98 -19.77 4.55 -3.80
N GLY A 99 -20.87 4.63 -3.05
CA GLY A 99 -22.09 5.34 -3.44
C GLY A 99 -22.28 6.73 -2.83
N ARG A 100 -21.36 7.23 -2.00
CA ARG A 100 -21.55 8.50 -1.28
C ARG A 100 -21.38 9.75 -2.13
N PHE A 101 -20.44 9.70 -3.07
CA PHE A 101 -20.12 10.78 -3.99
C PHE A 101 -19.53 10.20 -5.27
N ARG A 102 -19.57 10.99 -6.36
CA ARG A 102 -19.25 10.54 -7.72
C ARG A 102 -17.88 9.82 -7.83
N ARG A 103 -16.88 10.29 -7.08
CA ARG A 103 -15.49 9.81 -7.14
C ARG A 103 -15.11 8.85 -6.00
N ALA A 104 -16.07 8.35 -5.21
CA ALA A 104 -15.75 7.56 -4.01
C ALA A 104 -15.00 6.27 -4.31
N ALA A 105 -15.42 5.52 -5.34
CA ALA A 105 -14.71 4.32 -5.78
C ALA A 105 -13.27 4.63 -6.26
N LEU A 106 -13.08 5.79 -6.91
CA LEU A 106 -11.75 6.25 -7.31
C LEU A 106 -10.90 6.57 -6.09
N VAL A 107 -11.43 7.29 -5.10
CA VAL A 107 -10.71 7.58 -3.84
C VAL A 107 -10.26 6.28 -3.16
N ARG A 108 -11.11 5.24 -3.11
CA ARG A 108 -10.72 3.93 -2.57
C ARG A 108 -9.53 3.34 -3.34
N ALA A 109 -9.60 3.32 -4.67
CA ALA A 109 -8.53 2.78 -5.51
C ALA A 109 -7.22 3.58 -5.39
N THR A 110 -7.32 4.91 -5.34
CA THR A 110 -6.16 5.81 -5.18
C THR A 110 -5.54 5.66 -3.80
N VAL A 111 -6.35 5.55 -2.73
CA VAL A 111 -5.84 5.27 -1.37
C VAL A 111 -5.14 3.92 -1.32
N ALA A 112 -5.73 2.86 -1.89
CA ALA A 112 -5.09 1.55 -1.94
C ALA A 112 -3.75 1.58 -2.69
N THR A 113 -3.67 2.35 -3.78
CA THR A 113 -2.43 2.56 -4.54
C THR A 113 -1.42 3.40 -3.75
N ALA A 114 -1.88 4.46 -3.07
CA ALA A 114 -1.08 5.37 -2.28
C ALA A 114 -0.44 4.69 -1.08
N LEU A 115 -1.11 3.69 -0.51
CA LEU A 115 -0.47 2.79 0.44
C LEU A 115 0.80 2.27 -0.21
N ASP A 116 0.75 1.54 -1.30
CA ASP A 116 1.94 0.89 -1.84
C ASP A 116 2.97 1.77 -2.57
N ALA A 117 2.73 3.08 -2.64
CA ALA A 117 3.55 4.04 -3.38
C ALA A 117 4.87 4.42 -2.68
N GLU A 118 5.91 4.64 -3.50
CA GLU A 118 7.15 5.33 -3.10
C GLU A 118 6.86 6.76 -2.60
N PRO A 119 7.72 7.40 -1.79
CA PRO A 119 7.42 8.67 -1.13
C PRO A 119 7.01 9.82 -2.06
N GLY A 120 7.65 9.97 -3.23
CA GLY A 120 7.26 10.97 -4.22
C GLY A 120 5.86 10.70 -4.79
N SER A 121 5.59 9.45 -5.19
CA SER A 121 4.27 9.02 -5.67
C SER A 121 3.20 9.05 -4.59
N LEU A 122 3.56 8.77 -3.32
CA LEU A 122 2.67 8.89 -2.16
C LEU A 122 2.17 10.32 -2.04
N HIS A 123 3.05 11.31 -2.15
CA HIS A 123 2.65 12.72 -2.07
C HIS A 123 1.65 13.06 -3.17
N THR A 124 1.96 12.75 -4.43
CA THR A 124 1.03 13.00 -5.56
C THR A 124 -0.32 12.31 -5.39
N LEU A 125 -0.34 11.03 -5.01
CA LEU A 125 -1.57 10.28 -4.83
C LEU A 125 -2.38 10.80 -3.63
N ALA A 126 -1.72 11.17 -2.54
CA ALA A 126 -2.35 11.80 -1.39
C ALA A 126 -2.95 13.17 -1.75
N SER A 127 -2.29 13.98 -2.57
CA SER A 127 -2.84 15.24 -3.07
C SER A 127 -4.10 15.03 -3.92
N HIS A 128 -4.11 14.03 -4.79
CA HIS A 128 -5.30 13.69 -5.57
C HIS A 128 -6.46 13.22 -4.67
N VAL A 129 -6.17 12.42 -3.64
CA VAL A 129 -7.18 12.00 -2.65
C VAL A 129 -7.74 13.19 -1.90
N ALA A 130 -6.90 14.11 -1.41
CA ALA A 130 -7.34 15.31 -0.71
C ALA A 130 -8.25 16.17 -1.60
N ALA A 131 -7.86 16.41 -2.86
CA ALA A 131 -8.66 17.17 -3.82
C ALA A 131 -10.03 16.51 -4.10
N ASP A 132 -10.06 15.19 -4.31
CA ASP A 132 -11.31 14.46 -4.55
C ASP A 132 -12.24 14.46 -3.32
N LEU A 133 -11.69 14.46 -2.10
CA LEU A 133 -12.46 14.59 -0.86
C LEU A 133 -12.97 16.02 -0.65
N ALA A 134 -12.17 17.04 -0.97
CA ALA A 134 -12.59 18.43 -0.90
C ALA A 134 -13.75 18.73 -1.88
N ASP A 135 -13.67 18.21 -3.11
CA ASP A 135 -14.73 18.35 -4.13
C ASP A 135 -16.04 17.65 -3.72
N ALA A 136 -15.97 16.56 -2.95
CA ALA A 136 -17.16 15.88 -2.44
C ALA A 136 -17.95 16.73 -1.42
N GLY A 137 -17.29 17.68 -0.75
CA GLY A 137 -17.88 18.56 0.24
C GLY A 137 -18.18 17.91 1.60
N PRO A 138 -18.29 18.70 2.68
CA PRO A 138 -18.38 18.21 4.06
C PRO A 138 -19.66 17.42 4.35
N ASP A 139 -20.76 17.68 3.63
CA ASP A 139 -22.06 17.06 3.86
C ASP A 139 -22.11 15.59 3.40
N ARG A 140 -21.25 15.20 2.45
CA ARG A 140 -21.17 13.84 1.90
C ARG A 140 -20.18 12.95 2.64
N LEU A 141 -19.30 13.54 3.44
CA LEU A 141 -18.25 12.85 4.18
C LEU A 141 -18.61 12.68 5.66
N PRO A 142 -18.46 11.50 6.26
CA PRO A 142 -18.58 11.32 7.70
C PRO A 142 -17.55 12.13 8.48
N ALA A 143 -17.88 12.46 9.73
CA ALA A 143 -16.98 13.16 10.62
C ALA A 143 -15.58 12.51 10.73
N PRO A 144 -15.42 11.18 10.83
CA PRO A 144 -14.09 10.58 10.87
C PRO A 144 -13.31 10.71 9.56
N VAL A 145 -13.99 10.70 8.42
CA VAL A 145 -13.36 10.89 7.10
C VAL A 145 -12.95 12.34 6.92
N ARG A 146 -13.76 13.30 7.38
CA ARG A 146 -13.40 14.72 7.38
C ARG A 146 -12.17 14.99 8.25
N ALA A 147 -12.11 14.38 9.44
CA ALA A 147 -10.94 14.49 10.31
C ALA A 147 -9.68 13.92 9.63
N ALA A 148 -9.79 12.74 9.00
CA ALA A 148 -8.69 12.15 8.24
C ALA A 148 -8.28 12.99 7.03
N ALA A 149 -9.24 13.63 6.33
CA ALA A 149 -8.97 14.51 5.20
C ALA A 149 -8.23 15.79 5.63
N ALA A 150 -8.67 16.42 6.73
CA ALA A 150 -8.00 17.60 7.28
C ALA A 150 -6.56 17.31 7.76
N GLU A 151 -6.35 16.14 8.38
CA GLU A 151 -5.00 15.68 8.73
C GLU A 151 -4.15 15.48 7.47
N LEU A 152 -4.72 14.86 6.42
CA LEU A 152 -4.02 14.65 5.15
C LEU A 152 -3.60 15.99 4.51
N GLU A 153 -4.49 16.98 4.46
CA GLU A 153 -4.20 18.33 3.93
C GLU A 153 -3.11 19.05 4.73
N THR A 154 -3.14 18.92 6.06
CA THR A 154 -2.13 19.50 6.96
C THR A 154 -0.74 18.93 6.65
N ARG A 155 -0.64 17.61 6.45
CA ARG A 155 0.62 16.92 6.11
C ARG A 155 1.12 17.19 4.71
N LEU A 156 0.24 17.52 3.77
CA LEU A 156 0.62 17.89 2.40
C LEU A 156 1.15 19.34 2.29
N SER A 157 0.73 20.22 3.21
CA SER A 157 1.07 21.65 3.19
C SER A 157 2.36 22.01 3.93
N THR A 158 3.00 21.03 4.59
CA THR A 158 4.22 21.17 5.40
C THR A 158 5.40 20.47 4.72
#